data_AF-A0A539EBH7-F1
#
_entry.id   AF-A0A539EBH7-F1
#
_cell.length_a   1.000
_cell.length_b   1.000
_cell.length_c   1.000
_cell.angle_alpha   90.00
_cell.angle_beta   90.00
_cell.angle_gamma   90.00
#
_symmetry.space_group_name_H-M   'P 1'
#
loop_
_entity.id
_entity.type
_entity.pdbx_description
1 polymer ?
#
loop_
_entity_poly.entity_id
_entity_poly.type
_entity_poly.pdbx_seq_one_letter_code
_entity_poly.pdbx_strand_id
1 'polypeptide(L)'
;MNCPYGTRRTNHVQMTDESADRVGAIRESPLRTIMLRISILVLCLTTLVGVIHVGAIHELPLPSPTLLLQDRHGNFLAEVSSDEARGHGYWPIDQLPPRVVAATLAIEDRRFWSHPGVDPLAIGRALWQNLHSDGIVSGASTLAMQL
;
A
#
# COMPACT_ATOMS: atom_id res chain seq x y z
N MET A 1 88.73 -38.39 -11.51
CA MET A 1 87.38 -38.56 -10.94
C MET A 1 86.45 -37.52 -11.56
N ASN A 2 85.38 -37.97 -12.21
CA ASN A 2 84.27 -37.15 -12.74
C ASN A 2 83.29 -36.76 -11.62
N CYS A 3 82.76 -35.53 -11.64
CA CYS A 3 81.33 -35.18 -11.53
C CYS A 3 81.11 -33.65 -11.36
N PRO A 4 79.93 -33.11 -11.74
CA PRO A 4 79.85 -31.90 -12.57
C PRO A 4 79.00 -30.73 -12.01
N TYR A 5 79.11 -29.58 -12.72
CA TYR A 5 78.17 -28.46 -12.96
C TYR A 5 76.92 -28.24 -12.07
N GLY A 6 76.69 -26.97 -11.72
CA GLY A 6 75.37 -26.50 -11.23
C GLY A 6 75.28 -25.00 -10.99
N THR A 7 75.18 -24.20 -12.04
CA THR A 7 74.85 -22.76 -12.00
C THR A 7 73.42 -22.54 -11.51
N ARG A 8 73.25 -21.73 -10.45
CA ARG A 8 71.96 -21.41 -9.82
C ARG A 8 71.27 -20.27 -10.58
N ARG A 9 70.29 -20.58 -11.43
CA ARG A 9 69.36 -19.60 -12.03
C ARG A 9 68.37 -19.11 -10.97
N THR A 10 68.29 -17.80 -10.79
CA THR A 10 67.19 -17.13 -10.08
C THR A 10 65.96 -17.15 -10.97
N ASN A 11 64.99 -18.03 -10.65
CA ASN A 11 63.68 -17.97 -11.28
C ASN A 11 62.90 -16.83 -10.63
N HIS A 12 62.68 -15.75 -11.39
CA HIS A 12 61.57 -14.83 -11.14
C HIS A 12 60.28 -15.68 -11.15
N VAL A 13 59.66 -15.83 -9.99
CA VAL A 13 58.32 -16.39 -9.89
C VAL A 13 57.37 -15.37 -10.53
N GLN A 14 56.97 -15.63 -11.78
CA GLN A 14 55.80 -15.00 -12.37
C GLN A 14 54.60 -15.44 -11.54
N MET A 15 54.16 -14.54 -10.66
CA MET A 15 52.88 -14.61 -9.98
C MET A 15 51.80 -14.55 -11.07
N THR A 16 51.22 -15.70 -11.38
CA THR A 16 50.16 -15.79 -12.37
C THR A 16 48.96 -14.98 -11.90
N ASP A 17 48.60 -14.00 -12.71
CA ASP A 17 47.39 -13.16 -12.64
C ASP A 17 46.09 -13.98 -12.88
N GLU A 18 46.12 -15.27 -12.56
CA GLU A 18 45.00 -16.21 -12.75
C GLU A 18 44.12 -16.30 -11.50
N SER A 19 44.59 -15.75 -10.37
CA SER A 19 43.84 -15.71 -9.11
C SER A 19 42.92 -14.50 -8.98
N ALA A 20 43.10 -13.45 -9.78
CA ALA A 20 42.24 -12.27 -9.78
C ALA A 20 40.92 -12.48 -10.55
N ASP A 21 40.91 -13.33 -11.57
CA ASP A 21 39.75 -13.54 -12.45
C ASP A 21 38.66 -14.45 -11.83
N ARG A 22 38.96 -15.13 -10.72
CA ARG A 22 38.01 -16.03 -10.04
C ARG A 22 37.08 -15.33 -9.05
N VAL A 23 37.28 -14.04 -8.79
CA VAL A 23 36.46 -13.26 -7.85
C VAL A 23 35.28 -12.56 -8.54
N GLY A 24 35.25 -12.51 -9.88
CA GLY A 24 34.42 -11.57 -10.64
C GLY A 24 33.18 -12.09 -11.38
N ALA A 25 32.66 -13.29 -11.08
CA ALA A 25 31.51 -13.81 -11.84
C ALA A 25 30.48 -14.55 -10.97
N ILE A 26 29.78 -13.81 -10.10
CA ILE A 26 28.48 -14.26 -9.58
C ILE A 26 27.50 -14.21 -10.77
N ARG A 27 27.47 -15.28 -11.56
CA ARG A 27 26.53 -15.41 -12.68
C ARG A 27 25.14 -15.68 -12.09
N GLU A 28 24.31 -14.64 -12.00
CA GLU A 28 22.89 -14.76 -11.62
C GLU A 28 22.24 -15.86 -12.47
N SER A 29 21.78 -16.96 -11.86
CA SER A 29 21.20 -18.06 -12.63
C SER A 29 19.81 -17.65 -13.16
N PRO A 30 19.51 -17.86 -14.45
CA PRO A 30 18.24 -17.43 -15.05
C PRO A 30 17.04 -18.08 -14.35
N LEU A 31 17.25 -19.28 -13.80
CA LEU A 31 16.27 -20.00 -12.99
C LEU A 31 15.89 -19.23 -11.71
N ARG A 32 16.85 -18.60 -11.01
CA ARG A 32 16.55 -17.83 -9.79
C ARG A 32 15.68 -16.61 -10.10
N THR A 33 15.94 -15.93 -11.21
CA THR A 33 15.12 -14.79 -11.65
C THR A 33 13.72 -15.24 -12.08
N ILE A 34 13.60 -16.37 -12.77
CA ILE A 34 12.29 -16.95 -13.15
C ILE A 34 11.50 -17.36 -11.90
N MET A 35 12.11 -18.06 -10.95
CA MET A 35 11.46 -18.46 -9.71
C MET A 35 11.01 -17.25 -8.88
N LEU A 36 11.84 -16.19 -8.78
CA LEU A 36 11.47 -14.96 -8.10
C LEU A 36 10.24 -14.29 -8.74
N ARG A 37 10.20 -14.20 -10.08
CA ARG A 37 9.05 -13.64 -10.81
C ARG A 37 7.79 -14.46 -10.61
N ILE A 38 7.89 -15.79 -10.64
CA ILE A 38 6.76 -16.70 -10.38
C ILE A 38 6.26 -16.51 -8.94
N SER A 39 7.16 -16.45 -7.95
CA SER A 39 6.77 -16.21 -6.56
C SER A 39 6.07 -14.86 -6.35
N ILE A 40 6.55 -13.79 -6.99
CA ILE A 40 5.88 -12.48 -6.93
C ILE A 40 4.50 -12.55 -7.60
N LEU A 41 4.40 -13.19 -8.77
CA LEU A 41 3.13 -13.36 -9.47
C LEU A 41 2.11 -14.14 -8.63
N VAL A 42 2.53 -15.26 -8.03
CA VAL A 42 1.69 -16.08 -7.17
C VAL A 42 1.23 -15.28 -5.95
N LEU A 43 2.12 -14.51 -5.32
CA LEU A 43 1.76 -13.65 -4.19
C LEU A 43 0.77 -12.54 -4.58
N CYS A 44 0.96 -11.89 -5.73
CA CYS A 44 0.02 -10.90 -6.25
C CYS A 44 -1.34 -11.52 -6.59
N LEU A 45 -1.36 -12.73 -7.15
CA LEU A 45 -2.60 -13.41 -7.50
C LEU A 45 -3.36 -13.87 -6.26
N THR A 46 -2.68 -14.42 -5.26
CA THR A 46 -3.32 -14.85 -4.01
C THR A 46 -3.87 -13.68 -3.21
N THR A 47 -3.13 -12.57 -3.13
CA THR A 47 -3.60 -11.33 -2.49
C THR A 47 -4.79 -10.75 -3.25
N LEU A 48 -4.76 -10.70 -4.58
CA LEU A 48 -5.88 -10.22 -5.40
C LEU A 48 -7.14 -11.07 -5.20
N VAL A 49 -7.03 -12.39 -5.25
CA VAL A 49 -8.16 -13.31 -5.03
C VAL A 49 -8.70 -13.15 -3.61
N GLY A 50 -7.82 -13.02 -2.61
CA GLY A 50 -8.20 -12.74 -1.23
C GLY A 50 -9.01 -11.45 -1.09
N VAL A 51 -8.56 -10.36 -1.71
CA VAL A 51 -9.27 -9.06 -1.70
C VAL A 51 -10.64 -9.18 -2.35
N ILE A 52 -10.76 -9.86 -3.50
CA ILE A 52 -12.05 -10.06 -4.18
C ILE A 52 -12.99 -10.90 -3.29
N HIS A 53 -12.48 -11.95 -2.68
CA HIS A 53 -13.28 -12.83 -1.83
C HIS A 53 -13.78 -12.10 -0.59
N VAL A 54 -12.93 -11.31 0.07
CA VAL A 54 -13.28 -10.45 1.21
C VAL A 54 -14.31 -9.38 0.79
N GLY A 55 -14.10 -8.70 -0.34
CA GLY A 55 -15.06 -7.72 -0.84
C GLY A 55 -16.44 -8.30 -1.18
N ALA A 56 -16.50 -9.58 -1.56
CA ALA A 56 -17.75 -10.26 -1.89
C ALA A 56 -18.55 -10.75 -0.67
N ILE A 57 -17.92 -10.88 0.50
CA ILE A 57 -18.55 -11.45 1.71
C ILE A 57 -18.94 -10.40 2.76
N HIS A 58 -18.52 -9.15 2.59
CA HIS A 58 -18.84 -8.08 3.53
C HIS A 58 -19.99 -7.22 3.02
N GLU A 59 -21.19 -7.46 3.55
CA GLU A 59 -22.18 -6.39 3.65
C GLU A 59 -21.69 -5.43 4.73
N LEU A 60 -21.59 -4.14 4.44
CA LEU A 60 -21.29 -3.10 5.43
C LEU A 60 -22.60 -2.82 6.19
N PRO A 61 -22.77 -3.33 7.44
CA PRO A 61 -23.99 -3.11 8.17
C PRO A 61 -23.99 -1.65 8.63
N LEU A 62 -24.86 -0.84 8.05
CA LEU A 62 -25.04 0.53 8.52
C LEU A 62 -25.61 0.48 9.95
N PRO A 63 -25.06 1.28 10.89
CA PRO A 63 -25.59 1.34 12.23
C PRO A 63 -27.05 1.81 12.21
N SER A 64 -27.85 1.29 13.14
CA SER A 64 -29.24 1.73 13.28
C SER A 64 -29.30 3.24 13.54
N PRO A 65 -30.11 4.00 12.80
CA PRO A 65 -30.22 5.44 13.00
C PRO A 65 -30.79 5.73 14.38
N THR A 66 -30.29 6.79 15.02
CA THR A 66 -30.81 7.25 16.29
C THR A 66 -32.23 7.78 16.14
N LEU A 67 -33.09 7.53 17.13
CA LEU A 67 -34.47 8.02 17.10
C LEU A 67 -34.48 9.54 17.21
N LEU A 68 -35.04 10.22 16.20
CA LEU A 68 -35.27 11.66 16.21
C LEU A 68 -36.71 11.94 16.63
N LEU A 69 -36.88 12.61 17.76
CA LEU A 69 -38.15 13.10 18.25
C LEU A 69 -38.47 14.43 17.56
N GLN A 70 -39.61 14.48 16.86
CA GLN A 70 -40.08 15.66 16.16
C GLN A 70 -41.46 16.08 16.70
N ASP A 71 -41.77 17.37 16.62
CA ASP A 71 -43.11 17.85 16.92
C ASP A 71 -44.10 17.52 15.78
N ARG A 72 -45.38 17.89 15.97
CA ARG A 72 -46.43 17.67 14.96
C ARG A 72 -46.23 18.42 13.64
N HIS A 73 -45.32 19.38 13.61
CA HIS A 73 -44.94 20.20 12.46
C HIS A 73 -43.61 19.73 11.83
N GLY A 74 -42.98 18.68 12.38
CA GLY A 74 -41.70 18.14 11.91
C GLY A 74 -40.46 18.85 12.49
N ASN A 75 -40.62 19.75 13.46
CA ASN A 75 -39.48 20.42 14.08
C ASN A 75 -38.75 19.47 15.03
N PHE A 76 -37.43 19.49 14.99
CA PHE A 76 -36.59 18.75 15.93
C PHE A 76 -36.90 19.12 17.37
N LEU A 77 -37.11 18.10 18.21
CA LEU A 77 -37.24 18.28 19.66
C LEU A 77 -36.05 17.68 20.40
N ALA A 78 -35.72 16.41 20.09
CA ALA A 78 -34.65 15.70 20.78
C ALA A 78 -34.15 14.51 19.96
N GLU A 79 -32.90 14.12 20.20
CA GLU A 79 -32.36 12.83 19.76
C GLU A 79 -32.40 11.87 20.96
N VAL A 80 -33.06 10.74 20.81
CA VAL A 80 -33.17 9.70 21.84
C VAL A 80 -32.20 8.59 21.51
N SER A 81 -31.03 8.62 22.15
CA SER A 81 -30.02 7.58 22.01
C SER A 81 -30.43 6.31 22.76
N SER A 82 -30.31 5.15 22.11
CA SER A 82 -30.33 3.83 22.76
C SER A 82 -28.92 3.26 22.82
N ASP A 83 -28.69 2.20 23.60
CA ASP A 83 -27.37 1.53 23.68
C ASP A 83 -26.88 1.02 22.32
N GLU A 84 -27.78 0.74 21.38
CA GLU A 84 -27.48 0.25 20.02
C GLU A 84 -27.41 1.37 18.97
N ALA A 85 -27.94 2.57 19.26
CA ALA A 85 -28.04 3.69 18.31
C ALA A 85 -27.46 4.98 18.89
N ARG A 86 -26.32 4.90 19.56
CA ARG A 86 -25.68 6.08 20.18
C ARG A 86 -25.04 6.98 19.12
N GLY A 87 -25.61 8.18 18.94
CA GLY A 87 -24.93 9.31 18.30
C GLY A 87 -24.69 9.18 16.78
N HIS A 88 -25.45 8.34 16.09
CA HIS A 88 -25.39 8.24 14.64
C HIS A 88 -26.36 9.18 13.92
N GLY A 89 -27.21 9.91 14.68
CA GLY A 89 -28.13 10.97 14.25
C GLY A 89 -28.31 11.11 12.73
N TYR A 90 -29.37 10.51 12.19
CA TYR A 90 -29.65 10.59 10.75
C TYR A 90 -30.52 11.82 10.44
N TRP A 91 -29.90 12.93 10.04
CA TRP A 91 -30.64 14.12 9.62
C TRP A 91 -30.97 14.01 8.12
N PRO A 92 -32.25 13.88 7.73
CA PRO A 92 -32.61 13.92 6.32
C PRO A 92 -32.34 15.33 5.80
N ILE A 93 -31.35 15.46 4.93
CA ILE A 93 -31.03 16.70 4.21
C ILE A 93 -31.42 16.49 2.76
N ASP A 94 -32.42 17.23 2.26
CA ASP A 94 -32.87 17.13 0.87
C ASP A 94 -31.74 17.40 -0.12
N GLN A 95 -30.90 18.41 0.18
CA GLN A 95 -29.72 18.74 -0.62
C GLN A 95 -28.65 19.40 0.25
N LEU A 96 -27.43 18.83 0.25
CA LEU A 96 -26.29 19.46 0.92
C LEU A 96 -25.90 20.77 0.22
N PRO A 97 -25.53 21.83 0.97
CA PRO A 97 -25.02 23.05 0.37
C PRO A 97 -23.80 22.76 -0.51
N PRO A 98 -23.74 23.27 -1.76
CA PRO A 98 -22.65 22.95 -2.68
C PRO A 98 -21.25 23.25 -2.14
N ARG A 99 -21.13 24.28 -1.29
CA ARG A 99 -19.87 24.64 -0.64
C ARG A 99 -19.37 23.58 0.34
N VAL A 100 -20.27 22.90 1.06
CA VAL A 100 -19.91 21.83 1.99
C VAL A 100 -19.34 20.65 1.20
N VAL A 101 -20.05 20.22 0.16
CA VAL A 101 -19.58 19.14 -0.73
C VAL A 101 -18.23 19.49 -1.34
N ALA A 102 -18.08 20.70 -1.89
CA ALA A 102 -16.82 21.13 -2.50
C ALA A 102 -15.66 21.19 -1.49
N ALA A 103 -15.89 21.66 -0.26
CA ALA A 103 -14.87 21.73 0.77
C ALA A 103 -14.44 20.33 1.24
N THR A 104 -15.39 19.42 1.48
CA THR A 104 -15.09 18.04 1.88
C THR A 104 -14.31 17.32 0.79
N LEU A 105 -14.74 17.41 -0.48
CA LEU A 105 -13.99 16.83 -1.58
C LEU A 105 -12.60 17.48 -1.73
N ALA A 106 -12.46 18.78 -1.55
CA ALA A 106 -11.14 19.43 -1.67
C ALA A 106 -10.13 18.99 -0.59
N ILE A 107 -10.61 18.70 0.62
CA ILE A 107 -9.76 18.35 1.78
C ILE A 107 -9.51 16.85 1.86
N GLU A 108 -10.56 16.03 1.75
CA GLU A 108 -10.49 14.58 1.98
C GLU A 108 -10.19 13.80 0.70
N ASP A 109 -10.85 14.16 -0.40
CA ASP A 109 -10.79 13.35 -1.63
C ASP A 109 -10.97 14.19 -2.90
N ARG A 110 -9.90 14.88 -3.30
CA ARG A 110 -9.92 15.81 -4.45
C ARG A 110 -10.24 15.12 -5.77
N ARG A 111 -10.01 13.81 -5.85
CA ARG A 111 -10.13 12.99 -7.06
C ARG A 111 -11.31 12.04 -7.00
N PHE A 112 -12.21 12.20 -6.04
CA PHE A 112 -13.37 11.34 -5.81
C PHE A 112 -14.08 10.86 -7.09
N TRP A 113 -14.36 11.77 -8.03
CA TRP A 113 -15.07 11.44 -9.27
C TRP A 113 -14.23 10.74 -10.36
N SER A 114 -12.92 10.59 -10.13
CA SER A 114 -11.96 10.05 -11.10
C SER A 114 -11.42 8.67 -10.74
N HIS A 115 -11.84 8.11 -9.59
CA HIS A 115 -11.42 6.78 -9.17
C HIS A 115 -12.59 5.94 -8.63
N PRO A 116 -12.55 4.60 -8.74
CA PRO A 116 -13.63 3.71 -8.31
C PRO A 116 -13.58 3.44 -6.79
N GLY A 117 -13.38 4.47 -5.97
CA GLY A 117 -13.24 4.35 -4.52
C GLY A 117 -11.83 4.03 -4.00
N VAL A 118 -10.89 3.57 -4.83
CA VAL A 118 -9.46 3.47 -4.46
C VAL A 118 -8.65 4.34 -5.40
N ASP A 119 -7.77 5.18 -4.85
CA ASP A 119 -6.92 6.09 -5.63
C ASP A 119 -5.44 5.63 -5.63
N PRO A 120 -4.97 4.94 -6.68
CA PRO A 120 -3.58 4.45 -6.76
C PRO A 120 -2.55 5.58 -6.75
N LEU A 121 -2.91 6.75 -7.29
CA LEU A 121 -2.02 7.90 -7.30
C LEU A 121 -1.90 8.50 -5.89
N ALA A 122 -2.97 8.51 -5.10
CA ALA A 122 -2.91 8.92 -3.70
C ALA A 122 -2.08 7.94 -2.86
N ILE A 123 -2.25 6.64 -3.09
CA ILE A 123 -1.43 5.58 -2.46
C ILE A 123 0.04 5.76 -2.80
N GLY A 124 0.39 5.89 -4.09
CA GLY A 124 1.76 6.07 -4.53
C GLY A 124 2.42 7.33 -3.95
N ARG A 125 1.69 8.46 -3.94
CA ARG A 125 2.15 9.72 -3.33
C ARG A 125 2.39 9.55 -1.83
N ALA A 126 1.44 8.96 -1.10
CA ALA A 126 1.54 8.78 0.34
C ALA A 126 2.70 7.85 0.70
N LEU A 127 2.85 6.74 -0.03
CA LEU A 127 3.99 5.82 0.14
C LEU A 127 5.31 6.55 -0.08
N TRP A 128 5.45 7.29 -1.18
CA TRP A 128 6.65 8.06 -1.46
C TRP A 128 6.98 9.05 -0.35
N GLN A 129 6.00 9.85 0.09
CA GLN A 129 6.17 10.86 1.12
C GLN A 129 6.54 10.25 2.48
N ASN A 130 5.87 9.16 2.87
CA ASN A 130 6.12 8.49 4.15
C ASN A 130 7.47 7.75 4.17
N LEU A 131 7.96 7.26 3.03
CA LEU A 131 9.29 6.66 2.93
C LEU A 131 10.44 7.68 3.00
N HIS A 132 10.18 8.93 2.58
CA HIS A 132 11.17 10.01 2.56
C HIS A 132 11.05 10.96 3.75
N SER A 133 10.18 10.65 4.71
CA SER A 133 9.98 11.44 5.92
C SER A 133 10.25 10.57 7.14
N ASP A 134 10.66 11.18 8.25
CA ASP A 134 10.89 10.48 9.53
C ASP A 134 9.58 10.02 10.22
N GLY A 135 8.47 9.92 9.47
CA GLY A 135 7.14 9.57 9.98
C GLY A 135 6.05 9.58 8.91
N ILE A 136 4.82 9.25 9.34
CA ILE A 136 3.64 9.29 8.48
C ILE A 136 3.21 10.75 8.31
N VAL A 137 3.42 11.29 7.10
CA VAL A 137 3.08 12.67 6.73
C VAL A 137 1.89 12.75 5.79
N SER A 138 1.49 11.63 5.16
CA SER A 138 0.33 11.58 4.28
C SER A 138 -0.47 10.29 4.41
N GLY A 139 -1.80 10.43 4.38
CA GLY A 139 -2.75 9.36 4.15
C GLY A 139 -2.98 9.07 2.66
N ALA A 140 -3.52 7.89 2.40
CA ALA A 140 -3.95 7.42 1.07
C ALA A 140 -5.44 7.06 1.00
N SER A 141 -6.17 7.26 2.10
CA SER A 141 -7.58 6.91 2.21
C SER A 141 -8.45 7.80 1.34
N THR A 142 -9.51 7.23 0.79
CA THR A 142 -10.57 7.93 0.06
C THR A 142 -11.84 7.99 0.91
N LEU A 143 -12.80 8.83 0.53
CA LEU A 143 -14.09 8.87 1.22
C LEU A 143 -14.82 7.51 1.17
N ALA A 144 -14.67 6.76 0.08
CA ALA A 144 -15.29 5.45 -0.07
C ALA A 144 -14.72 4.38 0.89
N MET A 145 -13.47 4.54 1.35
CA MET A 145 -12.85 3.63 2.32
C MET A 145 -13.28 3.89 3.77
N GLN A 146 -13.83 5.07 4.05
CA GLN A 146 -14.21 5.49 5.40
C GLN A 146 -15.64 5.08 5.78
N LEU A 147 -16.43 4.59 4.80
CA LEU A 147 -17.83 4.23 4.99
C LEU A 147 -18.00 2.85 5.65
#